data_AF-A0A0C2F4W4-F1
#
_entry.id   AF-A0A0C2F4W4-F1
#
_cell.length_a   1.000
_cell.length_b   1.000
_cell.length_c   1.000
_cell.angle_alpha   90.00
_cell.angle_beta   90.00
_cell.angle_gamma   90.00
#
_symmetry.space_group_name_H-M   'P 1'
#
loop_
_entity.id
_entity.type
_entity.pdbx_description
1 polymer ?
#
loop_
_entity_poly.entity_id
_entity_poly.type
_entity_poly.pdbx_seq_one_letter_code
_entity_poly.pdbx_strand_id
1 'polypeptide(L)'
;MPKVLNESSALQAKCKGSSQPKSHIESIFECKFPASAGCVAKMTWKPRYGKNRLVEHVRNHWGKNVKKCNICSFSAPCWRKVYFHHKRIHGDVEFNGVVSLETKEDMVELMELWRKCFPGEPLRPVIFE
;
A
#
# COMPACT_ATOMS: atom_id res chain seq x y z
N MET A 1 0.21 -1.17 54.79
CA MET A 1 -0.71 -2.34 54.67
C MET A 1 -2.13 -1.85 54.84
N PRO A 2 -3.20 -2.46 54.27
CA PRO A 2 -3.34 -3.46 53.20
C PRO A 2 -4.16 -2.87 52.01
N LYS A 3 -4.45 -3.56 50.90
CA LYS A 3 -5.68 -4.36 50.67
C LYS A 3 -5.54 -4.99 49.27
N VAL A 4 -5.42 -6.31 49.18
CA VAL A 4 -6.50 -7.29 48.90
C VAL A 4 -6.97 -7.20 47.43
N LEU A 5 -6.60 -8.24 46.68
CA LEU A 5 -7.16 -8.63 45.39
C LEU A 5 -8.57 -9.19 45.62
N ASN A 6 -9.55 -8.78 44.81
CA ASN A 6 -10.83 -9.46 44.61
C ASN A 6 -11.54 -8.88 43.37
N GLU A 7 -12.37 -9.70 42.77
CA GLU A 7 -12.76 -9.84 41.37
C GLU A 7 -14.30 -9.84 41.30
N SER A 8 -14.87 -9.34 40.19
CA SER A 8 -16.27 -9.50 39.68
C SER A 8 -16.83 -8.15 39.20
N SER A 9 -17.70 -8.01 38.21
CA SER A 9 -18.24 -8.86 37.14
C SER A 9 -19.11 -7.93 36.26
N ALA A 10 -19.17 -8.24 34.97
CA ALA A 10 -20.26 -7.95 34.01
C ALA A 10 -20.77 -6.51 33.82
N LEU A 11 -20.70 -6.02 32.57
CA LEU A 11 -21.90 -5.70 31.80
C LEU A 11 -21.59 -5.68 30.30
N GLN A 12 -22.31 -6.56 29.60
CA GLN A 12 -22.31 -6.74 28.17
C GLN A 12 -23.05 -5.58 27.51
N ALA A 13 -22.50 -5.00 26.44
CA ALA A 13 -23.28 -4.28 25.45
C ALA A 13 -23.08 -4.94 24.09
N LYS A 14 -24.15 -5.56 23.61
CA LYS A 14 -24.24 -6.45 22.46
C LYS A 14 -24.68 -5.63 21.26
N CYS A 15 -23.76 -5.25 20.37
CA CYS A 15 -24.14 -4.70 19.06
C CYS A 15 -24.31 -5.86 18.07
N LYS A 16 -25.58 -6.18 17.78
CA LYS A 16 -25.99 -7.12 16.74
C LYS A 16 -25.57 -6.55 15.37
N GLY A 17 -24.57 -7.17 14.76
CA GLY A 17 -24.27 -7.03 13.33
C GLY A 17 -24.67 -8.32 12.63
N SER A 18 -25.70 -8.24 11.82
CA SER A 18 -26.29 -9.31 11.00
C SER A 18 -25.26 -10.14 10.22
N SER A 19 -25.45 -11.45 10.27
CA SER A 19 -24.89 -12.47 9.39
C SER A 19 -25.16 -12.17 7.91
N GLN A 20 -24.10 -12.10 7.10
CA GLN A 20 -24.19 -12.33 5.66
C GLN A 20 -22.93 -13.11 5.20
N PRO A 21 -23.08 -14.25 4.51
CA PRO A 21 -21.96 -14.88 3.82
C PRO A 21 -21.70 -14.07 2.55
N LYS A 22 -20.83 -13.06 2.64
CA LYS A 22 -20.35 -12.34 1.46
C LYS A 22 -19.19 -13.14 0.89
N SER A 23 -19.44 -13.87 -0.20
CA SER A 23 -18.38 -14.32 -1.12
C SER A 23 -17.72 -13.07 -1.71
N HIS A 24 -16.81 -12.47 -0.95
CA HIS A 24 -16.02 -11.35 -1.41
C HIS A 24 -15.08 -11.90 -2.48
N ILE A 25 -15.31 -11.55 -3.75
CA ILE A 25 -14.41 -11.91 -4.87
C ILE A 25 -13.08 -11.18 -4.61
N GLU A 26 -12.22 -11.80 -3.81
CA GLU A 26 -10.83 -11.40 -3.61
C GLU A 26 -10.04 -11.97 -4.78
N SER A 27 -9.58 -11.09 -5.67
CA SER A 27 -8.67 -11.49 -6.74
C SER A 27 -7.26 -11.52 -6.17
N ILE A 28 -6.58 -12.65 -6.32
CA ILE A 28 -5.16 -12.77 -5.99
C ILE A 28 -4.36 -12.50 -7.26
N PHE A 29 -3.48 -11.51 -7.21
CA PHE A 29 -2.56 -11.18 -8.29
C PHE A 29 -1.20 -11.75 -7.96
N GLU A 30 -0.70 -12.62 -8.83
CA GLU A 30 0.63 -13.18 -8.70
C GLU A 30 1.59 -12.44 -9.63
N CYS A 31 2.70 -11.94 -9.08
CA CYS A 31 3.73 -11.32 -9.88
C CYS A 31 4.40 -12.36 -10.79
N LYS A 32 4.50 -12.05 -12.08
CA LYS A 32 5.19 -12.84 -13.11
C LYS A 32 6.47 -12.17 -13.62
N PHE A 33 6.98 -11.18 -12.85
CA PHE A 33 8.21 -10.49 -13.20
C PHE A 33 9.36 -11.49 -13.39
N PRO A 34 10.23 -11.32 -14.40
CA PRO A 34 11.19 -12.34 -14.81
C PRO A 34 11.98 -12.97 -13.64
N ALA A 35 12.15 -14.29 -13.72
CA ALA A 35 12.75 -15.10 -12.66
C ALA A 35 14.19 -14.73 -12.31
N SER A 36 14.90 -13.98 -13.16
CA SER A 36 16.22 -13.40 -12.84
C SER A 36 16.18 -12.47 -11.61
N ALA A 37 15.02 -11.94 -11.24
CA ALA A 37 14.79 -11.18 -10.01
C ALA A 37 14.07 -11.98 -8.90
N GLY A 38 13.67 -13.24 -9.15
CA GLY A 38 13.13 -14.15 -8.14
C GLY A 38 11.84 -13.71 -7.42
N CYS A 39 11.00 -12.87 -8.04
CA CYS A 39 9.81 -12.35 -7.35
C CYS A 39 8.70 -13.40 -7.23
N VAL A 40 8.37 -13.79 -6.00
CA VAL A 40 7.26 -14.72 -5.67
C VAL A 40 6.06 -14.04 -5.02
N ALA A 41 5.96 -12.72 -5.17
CA ALA A 41 4.94 -11.94 -4.48
C ALA A 41 3.53 -12.29 -4.98
N LYS A 42 2.65 -12.57 -4.02
CA LYS A 42 1.20 -12.68 -4.22
C LYS A 42 0.51 -11.55 -3.50
N MET A 43 -0.33 -10.81 -4.20
CA MET A 43 -0.99 -9.62 -3.69
C MET A 43 -2.50 -9.82 -3.74
N THR A 44 -3.15 -9.77 -2.58
CA THR A 44 -4.62 -9.77 -2.52
C THR A 44 -5.12 -8.39 -2.94
N TRP A 45 -5.97 -8.37 -3.95
CA TRP A 45 -6.66 -7.16 -4.40
C TRP A 45 -8.10 -7.15 -3.88
N LYS A 46 -8.52 -5.97 -3.43
CA LYS A 46 -9.92 -5.69 -3.07
C LYS A 46 -10.38 -4.47 -3.89
N PRO A 47 -11.59 -4.49 -4.45
CA PRO A 47 -12.12 -3.38 -5.26
C PRO A 47 -11.96 -2.00 -4.61
N ARG A 48 -12.19 -1.90 -3.30
CA ARG A 48 -12.08 -0.65 -2.52
C ARG A 48 -10.71 0.04 -2.63
N TYR A 49 -9.62 -0.69 -2.84
CA TYR A 49 -8.27 -0.13 -2.83
C TYR A 49 -7.79 0.33 -4.21
N GLY A 50 -8.54 0.02 -5.27
CA GLY A 50 -8.06 0.15 -6.64
C GLY A 50 -6.77 -0.66 -6.86
N LYS A 51 -6.08 -0.44 -7.98
CA LYS A 51 -4.83 -1.15 -8.31
C LYS A 51 -3.59 -0.57 -7.60
N ASN A 52 -3.74 0.41 -6.69
CA ASN A 52 -2.65 1.14 -6.05
C ASN A 52 -1.59 0.24 -5.38
N ARG A 53 -2.02 -0.83 -4.70
CA ARG A 53 -1.10 -1.80 -4.07
C ARG A 53 -0.29 -2.60 -5.08
N LEU A 54 -0.89 -2.92 -6.22
CA LEU A 54 -0.22 -3.60 -7.32
C LEU A 54 0.80 -2.64 -7.96
N VAL A 55 0.45 -1.36 -8.16
CA VAL A 55 1.40 -0.38 -8.70
C VAL A 55 2.56 -0.13 -7.72
N GLU A 56 2.28 -0.03 -6.43
CA GLU A 56 3.31 0.06 -5.38
C GLU A 56 4.26 -1.15 -5.41
N HIS A 57 3.73 -2.36 -5.66
CA HIS A 57 4.54 -3.55 -5.88
C HIS A 57 5.43 -3.44 -7.12
N VAL A 58 4.88 -3.03 -8.26
CA VAL A 58 5.63 -2.87 -9.52
C VAL A 58 6.79 -1.89 -9.35
N ARG A 59 6.60 -0.79 -8.61
CA ARG A 59 7.66 0.18 -8.32
C ARG A 59 8.88 -0.41 -7.58
N ASN A 60 8.73 -1.53 -6.86
CA ASN A 60 9.88 -2.18 -6.21
C ASN A 60 10.84 -2.83 -7.22
N HIS A 61 10.34 -3.24 -8.39
CA HIS A 61 11.20 -3.74 -9.48
C HIS A 61 11.89 -2.60 -10.24
N TRP A 62 11.37 -1.39 -10.11
CA TRP A 62 11.89 -0.22 -10.78
C TRP A 62 13.09 0.41 -10.05
N GLY A 63 13.00 0.49 -8.71
CA GLY A 63 14.08 1.03 -7.88
C GLY A 63 14.25 2.56 -7.94
N LYS A 64 13.55 3.29 -8.81
CA LYS A 64 13.60 4.77 -8.83
C LYS A 64 12.92 5.39 -7.61
N ASN A 65 13.55 6.39 -7.02
CA ASN A 65 13.03 7.15 -5.88
C ASN A 65 12.15 8.32 -6.34
N VAL A 66 10.91 8.02 -6.69
CA VAL A 66 9.99 8.99 -7.30
C VAL A 66 9.04 9.68 -6.32
N LYS A 67 9.05 9.29 -5.04
CA LYS A 67 8.24 9.92 -3.98
C LYS A 67 9.14 10.63 -3.00
N LYS A 68 8.96 11.93 -2.84
CA LYS A 68 9.77 12.79 -1.99
C LYS A 68 8.98 13.27 -0.78
N CYS A 69 9.67 13.37 0.36
CA CYS A 69 9.18 14.06 1.54
C CYS A 69 8.91 15.54 1.21
N ASN A 70 7.81 16.10 1.71
CA ASN A 70 7.44 17.50 1.47
C ASN A 70 8.26 18.49 2.32
N ILE A 71 8.95 18.02 3.35
CA ILE A 71 9.67 18.86 4.32
C ILE A 71 11.19 18.64 4.34
N CYS A 72 11.70 17.62 3.64
CA CYS A 72 13.14 17.38 3.54
C CYS A 72 13.53 16.75 2.18
N SER A 73 14.81 16.45 1.99
CA SER A 73 15.35 15.87 0.75
C SER A 73 15.16 14.35 0.62
N PHE A 74 14.60 13.69 1.64
CA PHE A 74 14.38 12.23 1.60
C PHE A 74 13.44 11.85 0.46
N SER A 75 13.82 10.82 -0.29
CA SER A 75 13.01 10.24 -1.36
C SER A 75 13.05 8.71 -1.33
N ALA A 76 11.98 8.08 -1.81
CA ALA A 76 11.82 6.63 -1.83
C ALA A 76 10.95 6.19 -3.02
N PRO A 77 10.93 4.89 -3.36
CA PRO A 77 10.13 4.39 -4.48
C PRO A 77 8.62 4.42 -4.23
N CYS A 78 8.19 4.42 -2.96
CA CYS A 78 6.78 4.41 -2.59
C CYS A 78 6.44 5.39 -1.47
N TRP A 79 5.20 5.91 -1.50
CA TRP A 79 4.71 6.87 -0.53
C TRP A 79 4.73 6.32 0.90
N ARG A 80 4.52 5.00 1.08
CA ARG A 80 4.52 4.35 2.39
C ARG A 80 5.89 4.44 3.07
N LYS A 81 6.99 4.33 2.31
CA LYS A 81 8.34 4.53 2.85
C LYS A 81 8.57 5.97 3.28
N VAL A 82 8.08 6.95 2.50
CA VAL A 82 8.12 8.37 2.88
C VAL A 82 7.28 8.66 4.12
N TYR A 83 6.09 8.07 4.23
CA TYR A 83 5.23 8.18 5.41
C TYR A 83 5.93 7.67 6.69
N PHE A 84 6.57 6.49 6.62
CA PHE A 84 7.32 5.95 7.76
C PHE A 84 8.53 6.82 8.12
N HIS A 85 9.25 7.33 7.11
CA HIS A 85 10.30 8.32 7.33
C HIS A 85 9.76 9.55 8.05
N HIS A 86 8.65 10.13 7.56
CA HIS A 86 8.02 11.31 8.15
C HIS A 86 7.64 11.06 9.61
N LYS A 87 6.93 9.97 9.90
CA LYS A 87 6.54 9.65 11.28
C LYS A 87 7.72 9.46 12.23
N ARG A 88 8.87 9.05 11.72
CA ARG A 88 10.07 8.79 12.53
C ARG A 88 10.96 10.01 12.71
N ILE A 89 11.10 10.84 11.67
CA ILE A 89 12.04 11.97 11.64
C ILE A 89 11.34 13.32 11.86
N HIS A 90 10.06 13.40 11.53
CA HIS A 90 9.22 14.59 11.58
C HIS A 90 7.92 14.29 12.34
N GLY A 91 8.02 13.55 13.45
CA GLY A 91 6.87 13.04 14.21
C GLY A 91 6.03 14.15 14.86
N ASP A 92 6.62 15.31 15.04
CA ASP A 92 6.02 16.56 15.51
C ASP A 92 5.23 17.32 14.44
N VAL A 93 5.41 16.97 13.16
CA VAL A 93 4.74 17.61 12.03
C VAL A 93 3.65 16.70 11.47
N GLU A 94 2.49 17.24 11.12
CA GLU A 94 1.43 16.47 10.46
C GLU A 94 1.86 16.01 9.05
N PHE A 95 1.49 14.78 8.70
CA PHE A 95 1.81 14.23 7.38
C PHE A 95 0.79 14.67 6.34
N ASN A 96 1.18 15.64 5.50
CA ASN A 96 0.33 16.21 4.45
C ASN A 96 0.56 15.59 3.05
N GLY A 97 1.11 14.37 3.00
CA GLY A 97 1.33 13.64 1.74
C GLY A 97 2.78 13.68 1.24
N VAL A 98 2.96 13.37 -0.05
CA VAL A 98 4.26 13.25 -0.70
C VAL A 98 4.30 14.04 -2.00
N VAL A 99 5.46 14.55 -2.36
CA VAL A 99 5.70 15.14 -3.68
C VAL A 99 6.04 14.03 -4.66
N SER A 100 5.34 13.99 -5.79
CA SER A 100 5.65 13.07 -6.90
C SER A 100 6.71 13.69 -7.80
N LEU A 101 7.82 12.98 -8.02
CA LEU A 101 8.87 13.33 -8.97
C LEU A 101 8.78 12.52 -10.27
N GLU A 102 7.70 11.74 -10.45
CA GLU A 102 7.48 10.92 -11.66
C GLU A 102 7.32 11.81 -12.90
N THR A 103 8.18 11.61 -13.90
CA THR A 103 8.02 12.22 -15.23
C THR A 103 7.04 11.44 -16.12
N LYS A 104 6.81 11.90 -17.36
CA LYS A 104 5.98 11.15 -18.32
C LYS A 104 6.67 9.87 -18.78
N GLU A 105 7.97 9.93 -19.00
CA GLU A 105 8.83 8.81 -19.41
C GLU A 105 8.85 7.75 -18.30
N ASP A 106 8.92 8.20 -17.06
CA ASP A 106 8.79 7.40 -15.86
C ASP A 106 7.47 6.60 -15.80
N MET A 107 6.36 7.22 -16.22
CA MET A 107 5.08 6.51 -16.31
C MET A 107 5.07 5.44 -17.41
N VAL A 108 5.77 5.67 -18.53
CA VAL A 108 5.92 4.67 -19.60
C VAL A 108 6.73 3.47 -19.10
N GLU A 109 7.87 3.71 -18.46
CA GLU A 109 8.68 2.65 -17.85
C GLU A 109 7.87 1.84 -16.82
N LEU A 110 7.10 2.52 -15.97
CA LEU A 110 6.24 1.87 -14.98
C LEU A 110 5.17 0.98 -15.63
N MET A 111 4.62 1.40 -16.77
CA MET A 111 3.65 0.60 -17.54
C MET A 111 4.30 -0.63 -18.17
N GLU A 112 5.54 -0.55 -18.64
CA GLU A 112 6.28 -1.70 -19.13
C GLU A 112 6.58 -2.71 -18.02
N LEU A 113 6.99 -2.23 -16.85
CA LEU A 113 7.18 -3.07 -15.66
C LEU A 113 5.87 -3.72 -15.23
N TRP A 114 4.76 -2.98 -15.29
CA TRP A 114 3.43 -3.52 -15.02
C TRP A 114 3.10 -4.70 -15.94
N ARG A 115 3.36 -4.57 -17.25
CA ARG A 115 3.12 -5.66 -18.22
C ARG A 115 3.98 -6.89 -17.95
N LYS A 116 5.18 -6.70 -17.40
CA LYS A 116 6.05 -7.80 -16.95
C LYS A 116 5.53 -8.47 -15.67
N CYS A 117 5.02 -7.69 -14.72
CA CYS A 117 4.46 -8.23 -13.47
C CYS A 117 3.12 -8.93 -13.67
N PHE A 118 2.22 -8.35 -14.46
CA PHE A 118 0.83 -8.80 -14.62
C PHE A 118 0.48 -8.85 -16.11
N PRO A 119 1.02 -9.82 -16.87
CA PRO A 119 0.71 -9.96 -18.28
C PRO A 119 -0.79 -10.20 -18.49
N GLY A 120 -1.40 -9.48 -19.43
CA GLY A 120 -2.84 -9.56 -19.73
C GLY A 120 -3.74 -8.70 -18.84
N GLU A 121 -3.21 -8.10 -17.78
CA GLU A 121 -3.96 -7.21 -16.91
C GLU A 121 -3.74 -5.74 -17.29
N PRO A 122 -4.73 -5.02 -17.84
CA PRO A 122 -4.55 -3.61 -18.14
C PRO A 122 -4.49 -2.79 -16.85
N LEU A 123 -3.45 -1.96 -16.70
CA LEU A 123 -3.49 -0.85 -15.77
C LEU A 123 -4.29 0.27 -16.44
N ARG A 124 -5.60 0.37 -16.12
CA ARG A 124 -6.37 1.54 -16.54
C ARG A 124 -5.69 2.79 -15.95
N PRO A 125 -5.37 3.80 -16.77
CA PRO A 125 -4.86 5.06 -16.26
C PRO A 125 -5.86 5.56 -15.22
N VAL A 126 -5.37 5.84 -14.01
CA VAL A 126 -6.13 6.69 -13.10
C VAL A 126 -6.03 8.06 -13.77
N ILE A 127 -7.11 8.49 -14.44
CA ILE A 127 -7.17 9.84 -15.00
C ILE A 127 -7.06 10.75 -13.77
N PHE A 128 -5.91 11.41 -13.62
CA PHE A 128 -5.77 12.53 -12.72
C PHE A 128 -6.34 13.72 -13.50
N GLU A 129 -7.63 14.00 -13.29
CA GLU A 129 -8.19 15.32 -13.57
C GLU A 129 -7.72 16.33 -12.51
#